data_AF-A0A354B127-F1
#
_entry.id   AF-A0A354B127-F1
#
_cell.length_a   1.000
_cell.length_b   1.000
_cell.length_c   1.000
_cell.angle_alpha   90.00
_cell.angle_beta   90.00
_cell.angle_gamma   90.00
#
_symmetry.space_group_name_H-M   'P 1'
#
loop_
_entity.id
_entity.type
_entity.pdbx_description
1 polymer ?
#
loop_
_entity_poly.entity_id
_entity_poly.type
_entity_poly.pdbx_seq_one_letter_code
_entity_poly.pdbx_strand_id
1 'polypeptide(L)'
;MDILCKVATVLKKQAKNSSELAENEKSAVIPGKEYKGCKWVQEAAGHQLIELPGGAGKWWIFTDHWQISGARISASSSGISSSGGCKLNVPYQSQRDNYRDASRTCFSSSCAMLLMSLKPGVISKDDQYVQEVFKRGDSTSSSVQVATLAHFGVNAQFLTNGSLANLKAQLDRGIPAPCGILHHGPASAPSGGGHWICLVGYENDSSFPGGGYFWVHDPWGEIKNSDGTYSATNGEYRQYSYALMDARWTANTADADGWWIKAV
;
A
#
# COMPACT_ATOMS: atom_id res chain seq x y z
N MET A 1 27.05 10.60 1.37
CA MET A 1 26.19 9.83 0.45
C MET A 1 26.46 10.29 -0.95
N ASP A 2 26.39 9.37 -1.90
CA ASP A 2 26.47 9.64 -3.32
C ASP A 2 25.06 9.52 -3.89
N ILE A 3 24.76 10.34 -4.90
CA ILE A 3 23.45 10.32 -5.58
C ILE A 3 23.64 10.22 -7.08
N LEU A 4 22.87 9.34 -7.71
CA LEU A 4 22.82 9.16 -9.15
C LEU A 4 21.42 9.50 -9.66
N CYS A 5 21.33 10.42 -10.60
CA CYS A 5 20.08 10.84 -11.21
C CYS A 5 19.54 9.73 -12.14
N LYS A 6 18.35 9.19 -11.86
CA LYS A 6 17.75 8.10 -12.64
C LYS A 6 16.94 8.60 -13.83
N VAL A 7 16.36 9.78 -13.71
CA VAL A 7 15.45 10.41 -14.69
C VAL A 7 15.71 11.91 -14.78
N ALA A 8 15.32 12.55 -15.89
CA ALA A 8 15.47 13.99 -16.03
C ALA A 8 14.68 14.68 -14.92
N THR A 9 15.34 15.54 -14.14
CA THR A 9 14.78 16.11 -12.93
C THR A 9 15.35 17.50 -12.66
N VAL A 10 14.93 18.13 -11.58
CA VAL A 10 15.47 19.42 -11.11
C VAL A 10 15.91 19.33 -9.65
N LEU A 11 17.01 20.00 -9.33
CA LEU A 11 17.33 20.41 -7.97
C LEU A 11 16.47 21.62 -7.61
N LYS A 12 15.99 21.69 -6.36
CA LYS A 12 15.02 22.70 -5.93
C LYS A 12 15.51 23.49 -4.71
N LYS A 13 15.18 24.77 -4.62
CA LYS A 13 15.44 25.57 -3.41
C LYS A 13 14.44 25.31 -2.27
N GLN A 14 13.26 24.77 -2.58
CA GLN A 14 12.23 24.43 -1.60
C GLN A 14 11.72 22.98 -1.80
N ALA A 15 11.16 22.37 -0.76
CA ALA A 15 10.53 21.04 -0.79
C ALA A 15 9.11 21.08 -1.41
N LYS A 16 9.00 21.57 -2.64
CA LYS A 16 7.74 21.71 -3.39
C LYS A 16 7.81 21.05 -4.75
N ASN A 17 6.68 20.89 -5.43
CA ASN A 17 6.69 20.40 -6.80
C ASN A 17 7.44 21.39 -7.72
N SER A 18 8.09 20.88 -8.76
CA SER A 18 8.79 21.73 -9.74
C SER A 18 7.83 22.62 -10.53
N SER A 19 6.54 22.28 -10.62
CA SER A 19 5.50 23.14 -11.20
C SER A 19 5.23 24.40 -10.37
N GLU A 20 5.55 24.39 -9.07
CA GLU A 20 5.21 25.47 -8.12
C GLU A 20 6.38 26.42 -7.83
N LEU A 21 7.55 26.19 -8.44
CA LEU A 21 8.75 26.97 -8.21
C LEU A 21 9.05 27.88 -9.41
N ALA A 22 9.66 29.02 -9.16
CA ALA A 22 10.17 29.88 -10.24
C ALA A 22 11.43 29.27 -10.88
N GLU A 23 11.76 29.67 -12.11
CA GLU A 23 12.91 29.09 -12.84
C GLU A 23 14.26 29.37 -12.15
N ASN A 24 14.39 30.48 -11.42
CA ASN A 24 15.56 30.80 -10.60
C ASN A 24 15.65 29.96 -9.31
N GLU A 25 14.63 29.18 -8.97
CA GLU A 25 14.61 28.28 -7.81
C GLU A 25 14.87 26.82 -8.18
N LYS A 26 15.13 26.56 -9.47
CA LYS A 26 15.37 25.22 -10.03
C LYS A 26 16.72 25.16 -10.72
N SER A 27 17.30 23.97 -10.75
CA SER A 27 18.43 23.66 -11.63
C SER A 27 18.21 22.31 -12.29
N ALA A 28 18.15 22.28 -13.61
CA ALA A 28 17.91 21.04 -14.37
C ALA A 28 19.07 20.05 -14.22
N VAL A 29 18.73 18.76 -14.17
CA VAL A 29 19.66 17.64 -14.08
C VAL A 29 19.23 16.56 -15.06
N ILE A 30 20.19 16.12 -15.88
CA ILE A 30 19.99 15.03 -16.84
C ILE A 30 20.15 13.66 -16.17
N PRO A 31 19.45 12.61 -16.68
CA PRO A 31 19.68 11.23 -16.24
C PRO A 31 21.16 10.85 -16.33
N GLY A 32 21.61 10.00 -15.41
CA GLY A 32 23.00 9.54 -15.32
C GLY A 32 23.96 10.54 -14.65
N LYS A 33 23.52 11.75 -14.31
CA LYS A 33 24.35 12.70 -13.56
C LYS A 33 24.55 12.20 -12.12
N GLU A 34 25.81 12.09 -11.71
CA GLU A 34 26.21 11.64 -10.38
C GLU A 34 26.80 12.80 -9.56
N TYR A 35 26.48 12.84 -8.26
CA TYR A 35 27.14 13.70 -7.26
C TYR A 35 27.66 12.83 -6.12
N LYS A 36 28.99 12.83 -5.93
CA LYS A 36 29.66 12.05 -4.88
C LYS A 36 29.98 12.92 -3.67
N GLY A 37 29.80 12.39 -2.46
CA GLY A 37 30.14 13.10 -1.22
C GLY A 37 29.11 14.16 -0.79
N CYS A 38 27.85 13.99 -1.17
CA CYS A 38 26.75 14.81 -0.67
C CYS A 38 26.53 14.59 0.84
N LYS A 39 26.13 15.64 1.55
CA LYS A 39 25.71 15.56 2.96
C LYS A 39 24.20 15.61 3.04
N TRP A 40 23.59 14.67 3.76
CA TRP A 40 22.17 14.72 4.08
C TRP A 40 21.91 15.77 5.16
N VAL A 41 20.79 16.50 5.04
CA VAL A 41 20.39 17.55 5.99
C VAL A 41 19.05 17.25 6.66
N GLN A 42 17.97 17.08 5.88
CA GLN A 42 16.61 16.83 6.39
C GLN A 42 15.67 16.29 5.30
N GLU A 43 14.46 15.89 5.66
CA GLU A 43 13.43 15.41 4.74
C GLU A 43 12.09 16.12 5.01
N ALA A 44 11.35 16.43 3.94
CA ALA A 44 10.02 17.02 4.01
C ALA A 44 9.24 16.74 2.71
N ALA A 45 7.96 16.38 2.81
CA ALA A 45 7.05 16.23 1.67
C ALA A 45 7.62 15.39 0.49
N GLY A 46 8.24 14.24 0.79
CA GLY A 46 8.84 13.35 -0.22
C GLY A 46 10.12 13.89 -0.86
N HIS A 47 10.71 14.96 -0.31
CA HIS A 47 11.96 15.53 -0.76
C HIS A 47 13.03 15.44 0.33
N GLN A 48 14.28 15.20 -0.07
CA GLN A 48 15.43 15.28 0.82
C GLN A 48 16.26 16.53 0.53
N LEU A 49 16.58 17.29 1.58
CA LEU A 49 17.53 18.38 1.53
C LEU A 49 18.94 17.81 1.67
N ILE A 50 19.75 18.09 0.66
CA ILE A 50 21.13 17.62 0.58
C ILE A 50 22.04 18.81 0.34
N GLU A 51 23.27 18.74 0.85
CA GLU A 51 24.34 19.67 0.52
C GLU A 51 25.26 19.03 -0.52
N LEU A 52 25.36 19.67 -1.68
CA LEU A 52 26.21 19.21 -2.77
C LEU A 52 27.69 19.56 -2.50
N PRO A 53 28.63 18.70 -2.95
CA PRO A 53 30.06 18.93 -2.81
C PRO A 53 30.53 20.18 -3.60
N GLY A 54 31.71 20.70 -3.26
CA GLY A 54 32.36 21.76 -4.04
C GLY A 54 31.75 23.16 -3.92
N GLY A 55 30.99 23.43 -2.85
CA GLY A 55 30.40 24.75 -2.60
C GLY A 55 29.12 25.05 -3.39
N ALA A 56 28.53 24.05 -4.05
CA ALA A 56 27.29 24.19 -4.81
C ALA A 56 26.03 24.42 -3.93
N GLY A 57 26.17 24.37 -2.61
CA GLY A 57 25.14 24.72 -1.64
C GLY A 57 24.11 23.60 -1.40
N LYS A 58 23.03 23.97 -0.71
CA LYS A 58 21.94 23.05 -0.32
C LYS A 58 20.82 23.04 -1.35
N TRP A 59 20.31 21.86 -1.63
CA TRP A 59 19.27 21.60 -2.62
C TRP A 59 18.32 20.51 -2.16
N TRP A 60 17.05 20.69 -2.45
CA TRP A 60 16.04 19.64 -2.31
C TRP A 60 16.03 18.76 -3.55
N ILE A 61 16.08 17.45 -3.31
CA ILE A 61 15.89 16.42 -4.33
C ILE A 61 14.59 15.68 -4.05
N PHE A 62 13.81 15.40 -5.09
CA PHE A 62 12.70 14.47 -4.98
C PHE A 62 13.24 13.04 -5.02
N THR A 63 13.18 12.32 -3.90
CA THR A 63 13.97 11.10 -3.65
C THR A 63 13.79 10.04 -4.74
N ASP A 64 12.60 9.91 -5.30
CA ASP A 64 12.27 8.88 -6.28
C ASP A 64 13.02 9.05 -7.61
N HIS A 65 13.52 10.26 -7.91
CA HIS A 65 14.30 10.53 -9.11
C HIS A 65 15.79 10.19 -8.95
N TRP A 66 16.23 9.80 -7.75
CA TRP A 66 17.64 9.57 -7.44
C TRP A 66 17.86 8.18 -6.87
N GLN A 67 19.02 7.62 -7.16
CA GLN A 67 19.58 6.47 -6.46
C GLN A 67 20.59 7.00 -5.45
N ILE A 68 20.41 6.71 -4.17
CA ILE A 68 21.25 7.22 -3.07
C ILE A 68 22.08 6.06 -2.51
N SER A 69 23.39 6.22 -2.42
CA SER A 69 24.31 5.25 -1.84
C SER A 69 25.16 5.89 -0.72
N GLY A 70 25.50 5.14 0.32
CA GLY A 70 26.41 5.60 1.39
C GLY A 70 25.80 6.49 2.49
N ALA A 71 25.24 5.81 3.52
CA ALA A 71 24.70 6.26 4.83
C ALA A 71 23.21 6.68 4.84
N ARG A 72 22.33 6.10 5.67
CA ARG A 72 22.53 5.50 7.02
C ARG A 72 21.97 4.08 7.21
N ILE A 73 22.69 3.33 8.05
CA ILE A 73 22.23 2.17 8.83
C ILE A 73 21.34 2.70 9.98
N SER A 74 20.15 2.12 10.15
CA SER A 74 19.49 1.93 11.44
C SER A 74 18.63 0.66 11.39
N ALA A 75 19.11 -0.34 12.14
CA ALA A 75 18.52 -1.58 12.65
C ALA A 75 17.29 -2.23 12.00
N SER A 76 17.53 -3.50 11.61
CA SER A 76 16.65 -4.68 11.62
C SER A 76 15.39 -4.69 10.73
N SER A 77 15.52 -5.29 9.56
CA SER A 77 14.61 -6.37 9.13
C SER A 77 15.28 -7.18 8.01
N SER A 78 15.20 -8.50 8.17
CA SER A 78 15.74 -9.50 7.26
C SER A 78 15.17 -9.33 5.84
N GLY A 79 16.06 -9.37 4.84
CA GLY A 79 15.74 -9.72 3.46
C GLY A 79 14.87 -8.74 2.68
N ILE A 80 15.36 -7.51 2.43
CA ILE A 80 14.79 -6.67 1.38
C ILE A 80 15.49 -7.00 0.07
N SER A 81 14.84 -7.83 -0.74
CA SER A 81 15.17 -7.99 -2.16
C SER A 81 14.97 -6.65 -2.86
N SER A 82 16.05 -6.10 -3.37
CA SER A 82 16.11 -4.89 -4.18
C SER A 82 15.54 -5.12 -5.59
N SER A 83 14.27 -5.49 -5.70
CA SER A 83 13.58 -5.67 -6.98
C SER A 83 12.10 -5.28 -6.86
N GLY A 84 11.80 -3.99 -7.04
CA GLY A 84 10.50 -3.47 -7.51
C GLY A 84 9.18 -3.91 -6.84
N GLY A 85 9.20 -4.63 -5.71
CA GLY A 85 8.00 -5.27 -5.15
C GLY A 85 8.29 -6.18 -3.95
N CYS A 86 7.21 -6.70 -3.35
CA CYS A 86 7.24 -7.71 -2.31
C CYS A 86 6.06 -8.69 -2.46
N LYS A 87 6.21 -9.92 -1.94
CA LYS A 87 5.13 -10.91 -1.86
C LYS A 87 5.23 -11.63 -0.53
N LEU A 88 4.28 -11.34 0.35
CA LEU A 88 4.20 -11.88 1.71
C LEU A 88 3.58 -13.28 1.68
N ASN A 89 4.06 -14.18 2.52
CA ASN A 89 3.43 -15.48 2.73
C ASN A 89 2.27 -15.32 3.73
N VAL A 90 1.06 -15.14 3.21
CA VAL A 90 -0.15 -14.92 4.01
C VAL A 90 -1.10 -16.10 3.81
N PRO A 91 -1.65 -16.71 4.87
CA PRO A 91 -2.68 -17.74 4.72
C PRO A 91 -3.93 -17.17 4.03
N TYR A 92 -4.39 -17.82 2.96
CA TYR A 92 -5.67 -17.48 2.33
C TYR A 92 -6.85 -17.98 3.17
N GLN A 93 -7.89 -17.16 3.27
CA GLN A 93 -9.17 -17.51 3.87
C GLN A 93 -10.30 -17.02 2.96
N SER A 94 -11.28 -17.88 2.74
CA SER A 94 -12.46 -17.59 1.92
C SER A 94 -13.60 -17.21 2.85
N GLN A 95 -14.31 -16.12 2.56
CA GLN A 95 -15.49 -15.79 3.38
C GLN A 95 -16.68 -16.72 3.08
N ARG A 96 -16.64 -17.44 1.96
CA ARG A 96 -17.77 -18.23 1.43
C ARG A 96 -18.08 -19.44 2.30
N ASP A 97 -17.09 -19.93 3.03
CA ASP A 97 -17.18 -21.07 3.94
C ASP A 97 -17.13 -20.64 5.41
N ASN A 98 -17.37 -19.36 5.69
CA ASN A 98 -17.60 -18.88 7.05
C ASN A 98 -18.87 -19.52 7.64
N TYR A 99 -18.82 -19.84 8.93
CA TYR A 99 -19.86 -20.56 9.67
C TYR A 99 -21.22 -19.85 9.70
N ARG A 100 -21.23 -18.53 9.48
CA ARG A 100 -22.44 -17.71 9.33
C ARG A 100 -22.17 -16.47 8.49
N ASP A 101 -23.25 -15.91 7.94
CA ASP A 101 -23.28 -14.58 7.31
C ASP A 101 -22.20 -14.37 6.23
N ALA A 102 -21.87 -15.44 5.48
CA ALA A 102 -20.83 -15.48 4.45
C ALA A 102 -20.93 -14.34 3.42
N SER A 103 -22.12 -13.80 3.15
CA SER A 103 -22.33 -12.68 2.23
C SER A 103 -21.83 -11.32 2.73
N ARG A 104 -21.47 -11.20 4.02
CA ARG A 104 -21.10 -9.92 4.66
C ARG A 104 -19.92 -10.00 5.62
N THR A 105 -19.08 -11.02 5.46
CA THR A 105 -17.90 -11.29 6.30
C THR A 105 -16.57 -11.04 5.59
N CYS A 106 -16.57 -10.43 4.40
CA CYS A 106 -15.37 -10.04 3.65
C CYS A 106 -14.35 -9.27 4.51
N PHE A 107 -14.84 -8.33 5.33
CA PHE A 107 -13.99 -7.53 6.22
C PHE A 107 -13.37 -8.42 7.31
N SER A 108 -14.18 -9.29 7.91
CA SER A 108 -13.70 -10.25 8.92
C SER A 108 -12.64 -11.20 8.36
N SER A 109 -12.88 -11.81 7.20
CA SER A 109 -11.90 -12.73 6.58
C SER A 109 -10.61 -11.98 6.18
N SER A 110 -10.71 -10.74 5.70
CA SER A 110 -9.53 -9.92 5.40
C SER A 110 -8.70 -9.59 6.65
N CYS A 111 -9.36 -9.20 7.75
CA CYS A 111 -8.70 -8.97 9.04
C CYS A 111 -8.16 -10.27 9.66
N ALA A 112 -8.82 -11.41 9.46
CA ALA A 112 -8.33 -12.71 9.89
C ALA A 112 -7.01 -13.06 9.18
N MET A 113 -6.91 -12.83 7.87
CA MET A 113 -5.65 -13.05 7.13
C MET A 113 -4.51 -12.15 7.64
N LEU A 114 -4.79 -10.88 7.93
CA LEU A 114 -3.84 -9.99 8.60
C LEU A 114 -3.40 -10.57 9.95
N LEU A 115 -4.36 -10.98 10.79
CA LEU A 115 -4.08 -11.55 12.11
C LEU A 115 -3.23 -12.82 12.03
N MET A 116 -3.58 -13.74 11.13
CA MET A 116 -2.87 -15.00 10.93
C MET A 116 -1.42 -14.76 10.47
N SER A 117 -1.17 -13.70 9.70
CA SER A 117 0.17 -13.31 9.28
C SER A 117 0.99 -12.72 10.42
N LEU A 118 0.42 -11.81 11.22
CA LEU A 118 1.14 -11.15 12.32
C LEU A 118 1.29 -12.05 13.55
N LYS A 119 0.37 -12.99 13.74
CA LYS A 119 0.33 -13.92 14.88
C LYS A 119 0.02 -15.34 14.41
N PRO A 120 0.98 -16.03 13.75
CA PRO A 120 0.78 -17.38 13.27
C PRO A 120 0.31 -18.33 14.38
N GLY A 121 -0.75 -19.08 14.11
CA GLY A 121 -1.31 -20.08 15.03
C GLY A 121 -2.27 -19.54 16.10
N VAL A 122 -2.51 -18.22 16.19
CA VAL A 122 -3.50 -17.67 17.14
C VAL A 122 -4.93 -18.08 16.79
N ILE A 123 -5.20 -18.23 15.49
CA ILE A 123 -6.40 -18.86 14.93
C ILE A 123 -5.96 -19.79 13.79
N SER A 124 -6.73 -20.85 13.54
CA SER A 124 -6.52 -21.80 12.44
C SER A 124 -7.39 -21.50 11.22
N LYS A 125 -8.51 -20.79 11.41
CA LYS A 125 -9.46 -20.42 10.36
C LYS A 125 -10.14 -19.07 10.67
N ASP A 126 -10.56 -18.34 9.64
CA ASP A 126 -11.29 -17.08 9.77
C ASP A 126 -12.60 -17.18 10.57
N ASP A 127 -13.24 -18.36 10.59
CA ASP A 127 -14.38 -18.66 11.47
C ASP A 127 -14.17 -18.24 12.92
N GLN A 128 -12.98 -18.47 13.49
CA GLN A 128 -12.68 -18.11 14.88
C GLN A 128 -12.62 -16.59 15.06
N TYR A 129 -12.13 -15.87 14.06
CA TYR A 129 -12.14 -14.41 14.07
C TYR A 129 -13.57 -13.87 13.92
N VAL A 130 -14.38 -14.45 13.02
CA VAL A 130 -15.79 -14.09 12.83
C VAL A 130 -16.61 -14.31 14.12
N GLN A 131 -16.34 -15.38 14.88
CA GLN A 131 -16.95 -15.60 16.20
C GLN A 131 -16.65 -14.47 17.17
N GLU A 132 -15.39 -14.01 17.23
CA GLU A 132 -15.01 -12.88 18.08
C GLU A 132 -15.62 -11.55 17.61
N VAL A 133 -15.75 -11.33 16.31
CA VAL A 133 -16.47 -10.19 15.74
C VAL A 133 -17.92 -10.17 16.22
N PHE A 134 -18.65 -11.27 16.08
CA PHE A 134 -20.07 -11.34 16.47
C PHE A 134 -20.33 -11.29 17.97
N LYS A 135 -19.32 -11.53 18.82
CA LYS A 135 -19.39 -11.24 20.26
C LYS A 135 -19.37 -9.74 20.56
N ARG A 136 -18.82 -8.92 19.65
CA ARG A 136 -18.59 -7.48 19.82
C ARG A 136 -19.55 -6.61 19.02
N GLY A 137 -20.09 -7.11 17.91
CA GLY A 137 -21.08 -6.40 17.12
C GLY A 137 -21.20 -6.89 15.68
N ASP A 138 -21.48 -5.97 14.77
CA ASP A 138 -21.74 -6.24 13.36
C ASP A 138 -20.45 -6.44 12.54
N SER A 139 -20.44 -7.42 11.64
CA SER A 139 -19.28 -7.76 10.79
C SER A 139 -18.85 -6.66 9.82
N THR A 140 -19.73 -5.72 9.47
CA THR A 140 -19.40 -4.62 8.55
C THR A 140 -18.89 -3.38 9.29
N SER A 141 -18.94 -3.37 10.63
CA SER A 141 -18.51 -2.23 11.44
C SER A 141 -16.99 -2.19 11.60
N SER A 142 -16.35 -1.13 11.11
CA SER A 142 -14.91 -0.94 11.24
C SER A 142 -14.43 -0.86 12.69
N SER A 143 -15.22 -0.28 13.59
CA SER A 143 -14.88 -0.22 15.02
C SER A 143 -14.89 -1.61 15.68
N VAL A 144 -15.81 -2.49 15.27
CA VAL A 144 -15.87 -3.88 15.74
C VAL A 144 -14.64 -4.66 15.24
N GLN A 145 -14.24 -4.44 13.99
CA GLN A 145 -13.05 -5.08 13.42
C GLN A 145 -11.78 -4.65 14.14
N VAL A 146 -11.58 -3.35 14.35
CA VAL A 146 -10.45 -2.82 15.12
C VAL A 146 -10.44 -3.35 16.56
N ALA A 147 -11.60 -3.38 17.23
CA ALA A 147 -11.71 -3.94 18.58
C ALA A 147 -11.40 -5.44 18.63
N THR A 148 -11.73 -6.18 17.58
CA THR A 148 -11.42 -7.62 17.47
C THR A 148 -9.93 -7.86 17.23
N LEU A 149 -9.29 -7.09 16.34
CA LEU A 149 -7.84 -7.12 16.18
C LEU A 149 -7.12 -6.79 17.50
N ALA A 150 -7.59 -5.76 18.22
CA ALA A 150 -7.04 -5.38 19.52
C ALA A 150 -7.21 -6.48 20.58
N HIS A 151 -8.32 -7.23 20.55
CA HIS A 151 -8.51 -8.39 21.42
C HIS A 151 -7.43 -9.46 21.22
N PHE A 152 -7.04 -9.72 19.97
CA PHE A 152 -5.92 -10.60 19.66
C PHE A 152 -4.54 -9.93 19.83
N GLY A 153 -4.51 -8.69 20.34
CA GLY A 153 -3.31 -7.90 20.60
C GLY A 153 -2.63 -7.38 19.33
N VAL A 154 -3.37 -7.10 18.26
CA VAL A 154 -2.89 -6.37 17.08
C VAL A 154 -3.34 -4.92 17.20
N ASN A 155 -2.39 -3.99 17.17
CA ASN A 155 -2.70 -2.56 17.17
C ASN A 155 -3.02 -2.10 15.75
N ALA A 156 -4.25 -1.67 15.52
CA ALA A 156 -4.74 -1.32 14.19
C ALA A 156 -5.69 -0.12 14.22
N GLN A 157 -5.77 0.60 13.09
CA GLN A 157 -6.67 1.72 12.88
C GLN A 157 -7.39 1.56 11.54
N PHE A 158 -8.69 1.85 11.53
CA PHE A 158 -9.43 2.05 10.29
C PHE A 158 -9.24 3.49 9.81
N LEU A 159 -8.77 3.63 8.57
CA LEU A 159 -8.52 4.92 7.95
C LEU A 159 -9.23 4.99 6.60
N THR A 160 -9.70 6.18 6.24
CA THR A 160 -10.41 6.46 4.98
C THR A 160 -9.64 7.45 4.10
N ASN A 161 -8.35 7.60 4.35
CA ASN A 161 -7.46 8.51 3.63
C ASN A 161 -6.19 7.80 3.15
N GLY A 162 -6.33 6.52 2.76
CA GLY A 162 -5.23 5.71 2.27
C GLY A 162 -4.83 6.09 0.85
N SER A 163 -3.52 6.07 0.60
CA SER A 163 -2.91 6.14 -0.75
C SER A 163 -2.18 4.83 -1.08
N LEU A 164 -1.87 4.60 -2.36
CA LEU A 164 -1.09 3.42 -2.77
C LEU A 164 0.28 3.36 -2.05
N ALA A 165 0.89 4.51 -1.79
CA ALA A 165 2.13 4.61 -1.04
C ALA A 165 1.98 4.13 0.41
N ASN A 166 0.85 4.38 1.06
CA ASN A 166 0.59 3.88 2.41
C ASN A 166 0.47 2.35 2.44
N LEU A 167 -0.22 1.76 1.44
CA LEU A 167 -0.32 0.31 1.32
C LEU A 167 1.04 -0.33 1.10
N LYS A 168 1.83 0.19 0.15
CA LYS A 168 3.20 -0.29 -0.14
C LYS A 168 4.09 -0.20 1.10
N ALA A 169 4.07 0.92 1.82
CA ALA A 169 4.86 1.10 3.04
C ALA A 169 4.48 0.10 4.16
N GLN A 170 3.21 -0.28 4.28
CA GLN A 170 2.80 -1.33 5.23
C GLN A 170 3.27 -2.71 4.77
N LEU A 171 3.15 -3.02 3.48
CA LEU A 171 3.61 -4.27 2.88
C LEU A 171 5.12 -4.44 2.95
N ASP A 172 5.90 -3.36 2.76
CA ASP A 172 7.36 -3.35 2.91
C ASP A 172 7.81 -3.67 4.34
N ARG A 173 6.95 -3.42 5.33
CA ARG A 173 7.17 -3.83 6.73
C ARG A 173 6.79 -5.29 6.98
N GLY A 174 6.40 -6.04 5.97
CA GLY A 174 5.94 -7.43 6.11
C GLY A 174 4.52 -7.56 6.67
N ILE A 175 3.71 -6.49 6.61
CA ILE A 175 2.37 -6.45 7.21
C ILE A 175 1.33 -6.44 6.08
N PRO A 176 0.42 -7.43 5.99
CA PRO A 176 -0.68 -7.40 5.02
C PRO A 176 -1.59 -6.20 5.21
N ALA A 177 -2.30 -5.78 4.17
CA ALA A 177 -3.15 -4.59 4.24
C ALA A 177 -4.58 -4.91 3.81
N PRO A 178 -5.49 -5.16 4.77
CA PRO A 178 -6.93 -5.18 4.51
C PRO A 178 -7.40 -3.82 3.97
N CYS A 179 -8.12 -3.80 2.86
CA CYS A 179 -8.68 -2.59 2.27
C CYS A 179 -10.04 -2.85 1.59
N GLY A 180 -10.87 -1.81 1.50
CA GLY A 180 -12.23 -1.90 0.96
C GLY A 180 -12.37 -1.29 -0.43
N ILE A 181 -12.77 -2.08 -1.42
CA ILE A 181 -12.97 -1.65 -2.82
C ILE A 181 -14.46 -1.57 -3.20
N LEU A 182 -14.79 -0.71 -4.15
CA LEU A 182 -16.08 -0.68 -4.82
C LEU A 182 -16.19 -1.83 -5.83
N HIS A 183 -17.23 -2.66 -5.66
CA HIS A 183 -17.34 -3.96 -6.32
C HIS A 183 -18.56 -4.08 -7.24
N HIS A 184 -19.21 -2.97 -7.58
CA HIS A 184 -20.25 -2.94 -8.60
C HIS A 184 -19.90 -1.97 -9.72
N GLY A 185 -20.51 -2.19 -10.88
CA GLY A 185 -20.39 -1.30 -12.03
C GLY A 185 -19.03 -1.36 -12.73
N PRO A 186 -18.93 -0.69 -13.89
CA PRO A 186 -17.71 -0.64 -14.66
C PRO A 186 -16.62 0.14 -13.93
N ALA A 187 -15.34 -0.10 -14.27
CA ALA A 187 -14.21 0.63 -13.69
C ALA A 187 -14.29 2.16 -13.89
N SER A 188 -15.02 2.64 -14.91
CA SER A 188 -15.27 4.06 -15.16
C SER A 188 -16.36 4.68 -14.30
N ALA A 189 -17.19 3.87 -13.63
CA ALA A 189 -18.25 4.31 -12.73
C ALA A 189 -18.49 3.25 -11.64
N PRO A 190 -17.48 2.97 -10.80
CA PRO A 190 -17.60 1.94 -9.78
C PRO A 190 -18.51 2.41 -8.64
N SER A 191 -19.24 1.48 -8.03
CA SER A 191 -20.19 1.77 -6.96
C SER A 191 -20.34 0.60 -5.98
N GLY A 192 -21.23 0.75 -4.99
CA GLY A 192 -21.59 -0.26 -4.00
C GLY A 192 -21.08 0.04 -2.58
N GLY A 193 -21.52 -0.77 -1.62
CA GLY A 193 -20.89 -0.83 -0.29
C GLY A 193 -19.56 -1.58 -0.39
N GLY A 194 -18.51 -1.14 0.28
CA GLY A 194 -17.16 -1.67 0.09
C GLY A 194 -17.07 -3.19 0.29
N HIS A 195 -16.46 -3.88 -0.67
CA HIS A 195 -15.98 -5.26 -0.53
C HIS A 195 -14.55 -5.25 0.00
N TRP A 196 -14.28 -6.02 1.05
CA TRP A 196 -12.97 -6.02 1.67
C TRP A 196 -12.09 -7.14 1.14
N ILE A 197 -10.87 -6.78 0.78
CA ILE A 197 -9.80 -7.65 0.30
C ILE A 197 -8.58 -7.50 1.20
N CYS A 198 -7.62 -8.43 1.12
CA CYS A 198 -6.35 -8.32 1.82
C CYS A 198 -5.19 -8.25 0.82
N LEU A 199 -4.48 -7.13 0.78
CA LEU A 199 -3.27 -7.01 -0.02
C LEU A 199 -2.12 -7.74 0.70
N VAL A 200 -1.40 -8.57 -0.05
CA VAL A 200 -0.34 -9.44 0.45
C VAL A 200 0.99 -9.23 -0.29
N GLY A 201 1.08 -8.16 -1.08
CA GLY A 201 2.29 -7.80 -1.80
C GLY A 201 2.01 -6.85 -2.95
N TYR A 202 3.06 -6.43 -3.64
CA TYR A 202 2.97 -5.65 -4.85
C TYR A 202 4.17 -5.92 -5.76
N GLU A 203 4.02 -5.59 -7.03
CA GLU A 203 5.10 -5.62 -8.00
C GLU A 203 4.95 -4.46 -8.99
N ASN A 204 6.05 -3.76 -9.28
CA ASN A 204 6.12 -2.80 -10.36
C ASN A 204 6.40 -3.54 -11.66
N ASP A 205 5.44 -3.50 -12.58
CA ASP A 205 5.51 -4.13 -13.89
C ASP A 205 4.83 -3.20 -14.90
N SER A 206 5.62 -2.61 -15.78
CA SER A 206 5.13 -1.65 -16.78
C SER A 206 4.17 -2.27 -17.81
N SER A 207 4.07 -3.61 -17.89
CA SER A 207 3.09 -4.28 -18.73
C SER A 207 1.68 -4.27 -18.12
N PHE A 208 1.53 -4.00 -16.82
CA PHE A 208 0.25 -3.88 -16.15
C PHE A 208 -0.30 -2.44 -16.21
N PRO A 209 -1.64 -2.27 -16.33
CA PRO A 209 -2.27 -0.96 -16.25
C PRO A 209 -1.93 -0.23 -14.94
N GLY A 210 -1.39 0.98 -15.05
CA GLY A 210 -0.91 1.76 -13.90
C GLY A 210 0.53 1.47 -13.48
N GLY A 211 1.27 0.62 -14.22
CA GLY A 211 2.70 0.39 -13.99
C GLY A 211 3.03 -0.68 -12.93
N GLY A 212 2.05 -1.50 -12.56
CA GLY A 212 2.23 -2.62 -11.65
C GLY A 212 0.91 -3.16 -11.11
N TYR A 213 1.01 -4.04 -10.12
CA TYR A 213 -0.14 -4.68 -9.49
C TYR A 213 0.13 -4.98 -8.01
N PHE A 214 -0.95 -5.23 -7.27
CA PHE A 214 -0.91 -5.83 -5.94
C PHE A 214 -1.18 -7.34 -6.05
N TRP A 215 -0.47 -8.10 -5.24
CA TRP A 215 -0.88 -9.46 -4.88
C TRP A 215 -2.01 -9.34 -3.86
N VAL A 216 -3.15 -9.99 -4.14
CA VAL A 216 -4.39 -9.84 -3.36
C VAL A 216 -4.93 -11.20 -2.97
N HIS A 217 -5.35 -11.31 -1.71
CA HIS A 217 -6.24 -12.34 -1.23
C HIS A 217 -7.65 -11.76 -1.17
N ASP A 218 -8.50 -12.14 -2.12
CA ASP A 218 -9.90 -11.71 -2.18
C ASP A 218 -10.80 -12.80 -1.56
N PRO A 219 -11.44 -12.55 -0.41
CA PRO A 219 -12.22 -13.59 0.28
C PRO A 219 -13.44 -14.10 -0.51
N TRP A 220 -13.92 -13.37 -1.52
CA TRP A 220 -15.04 -13.78 -2.37
C TRP A 220 -14.59 -14.40 -3.69
N GLY A 221 -13.38 -14.11 -4.15
CA GLY A 221 -12.83 -14.58 -5.41
C GLY A 221 -12.34 -13.44 -6.29
N GLU A 222 -11.87 -13.73 -7.49
CA GLU A 222 -11.31 -12.68 -8.36
C GLU A 222 -12.40 -11.75 -8.94
N ILE A 223 -12.24 -10.45 -8.72
CA ILE A 223 -13.09 -9.42 -9.34
C ILE A 223 -12.74 -9.24 -10.82
N LYS A 224 -13.77 -9.20 -11.65
CA LYS A 224 -13.64 -8.79 -13.04
C LYS A 224 -13.69 -7.28 -13.13
N ASN A 225 -12.54 -6.64 -13.32
CA ASN A 225 -12.45 -5.18 -13.32
C ASN A 225 -13.39 -4.47 -14.32
N SER A 226 -13.73 -5.11 -15.45
CA SER A 226 -14.58 -4.47 -16.48
C SER A 226 -15.99 -4.14 -16.00
N ASP A 227 -16.56 -4.93 -15.09
CA ASP A 227 -17.96 -4.83 -14.68
C ASP A 227 -18.21 -5.04 -13.17
N GLY A 228 -17.17 -5.36 -12.40
CA GLY A 228 -17.25 -5.60 -10.96
C GLY A 228 -17.82 -6.96 -10.57
N THR A 229 -18.03 -7.86 -11.53
CA THR A 229 -18.60 -9.19 -11.24
C THR A 229 -17.54 -10.18 -10.76
N TYR A 230 -17.99 -11.28 -10.15
CA TYR A 230 -17.11 -12.36 -9.65
C TYR A 230 -17.52 -13.66 -10.32
N SER A 231 -16.73 -14.10 -11.30
CA SER A 231 -16.93 -15.37 -12.00
C SER A 231 -16.12 -16.52 -11.40
N ALA A 232 -15.05 -16.20 -10.66
CA ALA A 232 -14.19 -17.17 -9.98
C ALA A 232 -14.39 -17.07 -8.47
N THR A 233 -14.25 -18.20 -7.77
CA THR A 233 -14.40 -18.29 -6.31
C THR A 233 -13.08 -18.37 -5.57
N ASN A 234 -11.99 -18.74 -6.25
CA ASN A 234 -10.65 -18.71 -5.68
C ASN A 234 -10.08 -17.30 -5.79
N GLY A 235 -9.84 -16.63 -4.67
CA GLY A 235 -9.23 -15.30 -4.62
C GLY A 235 -7.80 -15.28 -4.06
N GLU A 236 -7.14 -16.43 -3.93
CA GLU A 236 -5.76 -16.50 -3.45
C GLU A 236 -4.76 -15.94 -4.48
N TYR A 237 -3.85 -15.06 -4.02
CA TYR A 237 -2.81 -14.40 -4.82
C TYR A 237 -3.25 -13.87 -6.20
N ARG A 238 -4.40 -13.20 -6.28
CA ARG A 238 -4.84 -12.51 -7.50
C ARG A 238 -4.02 -11.24 -7.75
N GLN A 239 -3.88 -10.87 -9.02
CA GLN A 239 -3.10 -9.72 -9.44
C GLN A 239 -4.05 -8.57 -9.76
N TYR A 240 -4.21 -7.63 -8.83
CA TYR A 240 -5.06 -6.45 -9.05
C TYR A 240 -4.16 -5.29 -9.48
N SER A 241 -4.30 -4.84 -10.73
CA SER A 241 -3.46 -3.76 -11.27
C SER A 241 -3.61 -2.46 -10.49
N TYR A 242 -2.60 -1.60 -10.51
CA TYR A 242 -2.68 -0.29 -9.86
C TYR A 242 -3.86 0.52 -10.41
N ALA A 243 -4.12 0.49 -11.72
CA ALA A 243 -5.28 1.16 -12.29
C ALA A 243 -6.64 0.58 -11.82
N LEU A 244 -6.72 -0.74 -11.53
CA LEU A 244 -7.93 -1.33 -10.93
C LEU A 244 -8.13 -0.78 -9.52
N MET A 245 -7.06 -0.76 -8.73
CA MET A 245 -7.08 -0.21 -7.37
C MET A 245 -7.43 1.28 -7.40
N ASP A 246 -6.83 2.07 -8.28
CA ASP A 246 -7.15 3.51 -8.38
C ASP A 246 -8.63 3.74 -8.73
N ALA A 247 -9.18 2.94 -9.64
CA ALA A 247 -10.59 3.05 -10.02
C ALA A 247 -11.52 2.68 -8.86
N ARG A 248 -11.23 1.60 -8.12
CA ARG A 248 -12.19 0.97 -7.21
C ARG A 248 -11.93 1.25 -5.73
N TRP A 249 -10.70 1.57 -5.36
CA TRP A 249 -10.30 1.87 -3.98
C TRP A 249 -10.28 3.38 -3.73
N THR A 250 -9.76 4.17 -4.68
CA THR A 250 -9.70 5.64 -4.59
C THR A 250 -10.69 6.34 -5.53
N ALA A 251 -11.94 5.87 -5.52
CA ALA A 251 -12.91 6.18 -6.56
C ALA A 251 -13.36 7.66 -6.62
N ASN A 252 -13.18 8.46 -5.55
CA ASN A 252 -13.58 9.87 -5.53
C ASN A 252 -12.42 10.82 -5.85
N THR A 253 -11.62 10.59 -6.90
CA THR A 253 -10.72 11.57 -7.55
C THR A 253 -9.69 12.31 -6.67
N ALA A 254 -9.60 12.00 -5.37
CA ALA A 254 -8.60 12.49 -4.46
C ALA A 254 -7.63 11.34 -4.21
N ASP A 255 -6.32 11.59 -4.36
CA ASP A 255 -5.25 10.57 -4.26
C ASP A 255 -5.14 9.87 -2.88
N ALA A 256 -6.09 10.13 -1.96
CA ALA A 256 -6.09 9.65 -0.59
C ALA A 256 -7.51 9.63 0.03
N ASP A 257 -8.44 8.83 -0.53
CA ASP A 257 -9.77 8.54 0.05
C ASP A 257 -10.00 7.04 0.33
N GLY A 258 -8.98 6.22 0.10
CA GLY A 258 -9.06 4.76 0.20
C GLY A 258 -9.28 4.27 1.63
N TRP A 259 -10.17 3.28 1.79
CA TRP A 259 -10.47 2.64 3.07
C TRP A 259 -9.52 1.48 3.35
N TRP A 260 -8.84 1.49 4.50
CA TRP A 260 -7.86 0.44 4.83
C TRP A 260 -7.66 0.27 6.34
N ILE A 261 -7.07 -0.86 6.70
CA ILE A 261 -6.58 -1.14 8.05
C ILE A 261 -5.08 -0.88 8.10
N LYS A 262 -4.71 0.17 8.85
CA LYS A 262 -3.33 0.46 9.21
C LYS A 262 -2.96 -0.32 10.47
N ALA A 263 -2.02 -1.26 10.36
CA ALA A 263 -1.49 -2.01 11.51
C ALA A 263 -0.04 -1.59 11.81
N VAL A 264 0.33 -1.59 13.09
CA VAL A 264 1.65 -1.13 13.57
C VAL A 264 2.40 -2.16 14.38
#